data_AF-A0A928S4Q9-F1
#
_entry.id   AF-A0A928S4Q9-F1
#
_cell.length_a   1.000
_cell.length_b   1.000
_cell.length_c   1.000
_cell.angle_alpha   90.00
_cell.angle_beta   90.00
_cell.angle_gamma   90.00
#
_symmetry.space_group_name_H-M   'P 1'
#
loop_
_entity.id
_entity.type
_entity.pdbx_description
1 polymer ?
#
loop_
_entity_poly.entity_id
_entity_poly.type
_entity_poly.pdbx_seq_one_letter_code
_entity_poly.pdbx_strand_id
1 'polypeptide(L)'
;MNGIWAITACLFGCQSSSVEPPPELVAMARNRDLVFRTAVIQWQVENTNPHRNQKPRPDRYVSQFTGADMLLIEEPPNPDEVSEDQRGKPWTYAEFRRLITESGEQWSHIEGNVIGQVRDLSAPDRAAVPNARAIGLIPEIPTSANLPEMSSEGLLQERYFRDMAQFQTVPGPEGKLVVTGERGDGVLFRWILDPDREFAPLVAERIVRRESGGEFVTRVATNYAQVDGRWFPLRAEISNNGVSEWVMTVTHAEFDRPYHPDTLHIGEALQMLPGTNIMRQTSAGWSAPMIFDGEMALPVSEAVELEKTGILDTSAFRSRLAYWASDTKGAHPKPLASFEENTQLKRIPGRWEDYTRAFIRVYRLNPEQTGKAWSALRECQNKAQKHLDANRDAFRDIQEQKRLLSPSKNNSADPRSPDSIDTSNNLALLAEREERLLRPLEVIFNDDLRPSLFSLLSPRQRQDGEARLRRGDESGVPGE
;
A
#
# COMPACT_ATOMS: atom_id res chain seq x y z
N MET A 1 43.62 -6.19 47.82
CA MET A 1 42.81 -5.43 46.85
C MET A 1 42.30 -6.41 45.81
N ASN A 2 40.98 -6.58 45.74
CA ASN A 2 40.16 -7.06 44.61
C ASN A 2 38.80 -7.47 45.21
N GLY A 3 37.93 -6.46 45.37
CA GLY A 3 36.56 -6.64 45.80
C GLY A 3 35.68 -7.01 44.61
N ILE A 4 35.07 -8.19 44.69
CA ILE A 4 34.05 -8.64 43.75
C ILE A 4 32.70 -8.15 44.30
N TRP A 5 32.12 -7.14 43.65
CA TRP A 5 30.75 -6.73 43.88
C TRP A 5 29.84 -7.70 43.11
N ALA A 6 29.17 -8.60 43.82
CA ALA A 6 28.07 -9.38 43.29
C ALA A 6 26.82 -8.48 43.25
N ILE A 7 26.45 -8.03 42.05
CA ILE A 7 25.14 -7.44 41.79
C ILE A 7 24.16 -8.60 41.67
N THR A 8 23.45 -8.88 42.76
CA THR A 8 22.28 -9.76 42.74
C THR A 8 21.17 -9.02 41.98
N ALA A 9 20.99 -9.35 40.71
CA ALA A 9 19.82 -8.97 39.96
C ALA A 9 18.59 -9.66 40.57
N CYS A 10 17.84 -8.94 41.40
CA CYS A 10 16.49 -9.32 41.77
C CYS A 10 15.61 -9.24 40.52
N LEU A 11 15.52 -10.34 39.79
CA LEU A 11 14.43 -10.59 38.85
C LEU A 11 13.14 -10.71 39.66
N PHE A 12 12.52 -9.58 39.99
CA PHE A 12 11.12 -9.54 40.39
C PHE A 12 10.31 -9.96 39.17
N GLY A 13 9.94 -11.23 39.12
CA GLY A 13 8.84 -11.70 38.29
C GLY A 13 7.56 -11.02 38.79
N CYS A 14 7.25 -9.84 38.26
CA CYS A 14 5.90 -9.31 38.32
C CYS A 14 5.04 -10.24 37.47
N GLN A 15 4.42 -11.23 38.12
CA GLN A 15 3.21 -11.85 37.60
C GLN A 15 2.14 -10.75 37.58
N SER A 16 2.05 -10.01 36.47
CA SER A 16 0.92 -9.13 36.23
C SER A 16 -0.31 -10.03 36.08
N SER A 17 -1.13 -10.10 37.13
CA SER A 17 -2.47 -10.65 36.98
C SER A 17 -3.23 -9.69 36.07
N SER A 18 -3.36 -10.06 34.80
CA SER A 18 -4.15 -9.28 33.84
C SER A 18 -5.58 -9.23 34.34
N VAL A 19 -6.15 -8.04 34.51
CA VAL A 19 -7.56 -7.88 34.86
C VAL A 19 -8.40 -8.22 33.62
N GLU A 20 -9.39 -9.10 33.79
CA GLU A 20 -10.29 -9.43 32.69
C GLU A 20 -11.14 -8.22 32.27
N PRO A 21 -11.27 -7.94 30.97
CA PRO A 21 -12.10 -6.83 30.50
C PRO A 21 -13.59 -7.08 30.77
N PRO A 22 -14.40 -6.03 31.06
CA PRO A 22 -15.85 -6.13 31.18
C PRO A 22 -16.50 -6.77 29.94
N PRO A 23 -17.59 -7.53 30.11
CA PRO A 23 -18.25 -8.26 29.02
C PRO A 23 -18.72 -7.33 27.90
N GLU A 24 -19.03 -6.06 28.17
CA GLU A 24 -19.44 -5.08 27.18
C GLU A 24 -18.28 -4.67 26.26
N LEU A 25 -17.06 -4.53 26.78
CA LEU A 25 -15.88 -4.29 25.94
C LEU A 25 -15.50 -5.54 25.13
N VAL A 26 -15.71 -6.73 25.71
CA VAL A 26 -15.53 -8.01 25.00
C VAL A 26 -16.52 -8.09 23.85
N ALA A 27 -17.81 -7.79 24.10
CA ALA A 27 -18.86 -7.77 23.10
C ALA A 27 -18.58 -6.73 22.00
N MET A 28 -18.20 -5.52 22.37
CA MET A 28 -17.79 -4.46 21.44
C MET A 28 -16.70 -4.94 20.47
N ALA A 29 -15.59 -5.49 21.01
CA ALA A 29 -14.47 -5.95 20.18
C ALA A 29 -14.87 -7.15 19.31
N ARG A 30 -15.62 -8.11 19.86
CA ARG A 30 -16.14 -9.25 19.11
C ARG A 30 -17.04 -8.81 17.96
N ASN A 31 -17.91 -7.85 18.21
CA ASN A 31 -18.80 -7.30 17.19
C ASN A 31 -18.03 -6.53 16.12
N ARG A 32 -16.80 -6.07 16.38
CA ARG A 32 -15.91 -5.46 15.36
C ARG A 32 -15.20 -6.47 14.48
N ASP A 33 -14.68 -7.53 15.07
CA ASP A 33 -13.90 -8.50 14.32
C ASP A 33 -14.78 -9.50 13.57
N LEU A 34 -15.99 -9.76 14.09
CA LEU A 34 -16.98 -10.62 13.46
C LEU A 34 -18.04 -9.84 12.66
N VAL A 35 -17.83 -8.55 12.36
CA VAL A 35 -18.79 -7.81 11.52
C VAL A 35 -18.96 -8.50 10.18
N PHE A 36 -17.94 -9.19 9.64
CA PHE A 36 -18.04 -9.81 8.32
C PHE A 36 -17.04 -10.95 8.15
N ARG A 37 -17.38 -11.93 7.31
CA ARG A 37 -16.46 -12.95 6.82
C ARG A 37 -15.58 -12.37 5.72
N THR A 38 -16.19 -11.66 4.77
CA THR A 38 -15.48 -10.93 3.72
C THR A 38 -16.02 -9.51 3.59
N ALA A 39 -15.18 -8.54 3.25
CA ALA A 39 -15.63 -7.17 3.04
C ALA A 39 -14.77 -6.42 2.03
N VAL A 40 -15.39 -5.43 1.38
CA VAL A 40 -14.70 -4.37 0.64
C VAL A 40 -15.17 -3.03 1.22
N ILE A 41 -14.23 -2.23 1.71
CA ILE A 41 -14.49 -0.95 2.37
C ILE A 41 -13.63 0.12 1.72
N GLN A 42 -14.26 1.13 1.13
CA GLN A 42 -13.59 2.34 0.65
C GLN A 42 -13.75 3.44 1.69
N TRP A 43 -12.65 4.09 2.02
CA TRP A 43 -12.62 5.09 3.06
C TRP A 43 -11.49 6.08 2.86
N GLN A 44 -11.56 7.19 3.58
CA GLN A 44 -10.57 8.24 3.50
C GLN A 44 -10.26 8.83 4.86
N VAL A 45 -9.05 9.38 4.99
CA VAL A 45 -8.55 10.08 6.17
C VAL A 45 -8.17 11.49 5.77
N GLU A 46 -8.80 12.47 6.39
CA GLU A 46 -8.52 13.89 6.15
C GLU A 46 -7.88 14.51 7.39
N ASN A 47 -6.75 15.22 7.20
CA ASN A 47 -6.20 16.08 8.26
C ASN A 47 -6.96 17.41 8.28
N THR A 48 -7.66 17.67 9.39
CA THR A 48 -8.46 18.88 9.59
C THR A 48 -7.78 19.90 10.51
N ASN A 49 -6.53 19.63 10.93
CA ASN A 49 -5.84 20.49 11.90
C ASN A 49 -5.54 21.87 11.27
N PRO A 50 -6.14 22.96 11.79
CA PRO A 50 -5.98 24.30 11.23
C PRO A 50 -4.56 24.86 11.37
N HIS A 51 -3.73 24.27 12.23
CA HIS A 51 -2.34 24.68 12.44
C HIS A 51 -1.37 24.08 11.43
N ARG A 52 -1.82 23.10 10.62
CA ARG A 52 -1.02 22.63 9.48
C ARG A 52 -1.35 23.49 8.28
N ASN A 53 -0.35 24.23 7.78
CA ASN A 53 -0.45 25.06 6.56
C ASN A 53 -0.62 24.25 5.25
N GLN A 54 -1.10 23.00 5.33
CA GLN A 54 -1.34 22.15 4.17
C GLN A 54 -2.83 22.19 3.84
N LYS A 55 -3.17 22.35 2.55
CA LYS A 55 -4.56 22.15 2.12
C LYS A 55 -4.97 20.72 2.50
N PRO A 56 -6.17 20.52 3.06
CA PRO A 56 -6.66 19.18 3.36
C PRO A 56 -6.62 18.34 2.08
N ARG A 57 -5.82 17.28 2.11
CA ARG A 57 -5.79 16.27 1.05
C ARG A 57 -6.18 14.96 1.71
N PRO A 58 -7.34 14.39 1.37
CA PRO A 58 -7.75 13.13 1.96
C PRO A 58 -6.87 12.01 1.40
N ASP A 59 -6.24 11.25 2.30
CA ASP A 59 -5.64 9.97 1.95
C ASP A 59 -6.77 8.98 1.73
N ARG A 60 -6.75 8.26 0.60
CA ARG A 60 -7.82 7.35 0.20
C ARG A 60 -7.35 5.92 0.30
N TYR A 61 -8.26 5.06 0.74
CA TYR A 61 -7.96 3.67 1.05
C TYR A 61 -9.08 2.76 0.56
N VAL A 62 -8.69 1.60 0.03
CA VAL A 62 -9.57 0.45 -0.14
C VAL A 62 -9.05 -0.68 0.75
N SER A 63 -9.86 -1.11 1.71
CA SER A 63 -9.60 -2.26 2.55
C SER A 63 -10.43 -3.44 2.08
N GLN A 64 -9.79 -4.55 1.75
CA GLN A 64 -10.45 -5.83 1.50
C GLN A 64 -10.11 -6.80 2.62
N PHE A 65 -11.08 -7.61 3.02
CA PHE A 65 -10.93 -8.51 4.13
C PHE A 65 -11.44 -9.91 3.79
N THR A 66 -10.73 -10.90 4.31
CA THR A 66 -11.12 -12.31 4.26
C THR A 66 -10.72 -12.97 5.58
N GLY A 67 -11.69 -13.18 6.47
CA GLY A 67 -11.39 -13.63 7.83
C GLY A 67 -10.49 -12.63 8.57
N ALA A 68 -9.34 -13.08 9.08
CA ALA A 68 -8.37 -12.22 9.74
C ALA A 68 -7.51 -11.42 8.74
N ASP A 69 -7.36 -11.90 7.51
CA ASP A 69 -6.48 -11.29 6.51
C ASP A 69 -7.08 -9.99 5.98
N MET A 70 -6.18 -9.06 5.67
CA MET A 70 -6.52 -7.74 5.17
C MET A 70 -5.58 -7.35 4.04
N LEU A 71 -6.14 -6.88 2.93
CA LEU A 71 -5.46 -6.12 1.90
C LEU A 71 -5.84 -4.64 2.07
N LEU A 72 -4.85 -3.77 2.24
CA LEU A 72 -5.00 -2.33 2.14
C LEU A 72 -4.39 -1.85 0.83
N ILE A 73 -5.17 -1.08 0.07
CA ILE A 73 -4.73 -0.36 -1.11
C ILE A 73 -4.78 1.13 -0.76
N GLU A 74 -3.62 1.78 -0.72
CA GLU A 74 -3.51 3.22 -0.62
C GLU A 74 -3.65 3.81 -2.03
N GLU A 75 -4.72 4.57 -2.26
CA GLU A 75 -4.96 5.22 -3.54
C GLU A 75 -4.31 6.61 -3.56
N PRO A 76 -3.82 7.08 -4.72
CA PRO A 76 -3.39 8.47 -4.86
C PRO A 76 -4.54 9.42 -4.48
N PRO A 77 -4.26 10.52 -3.73
CA PRO A 77 -5.28 11.52 -3.37
C PRO A 77 -6.01 12.08 -4.60
N ASN A 78 -5.28 12.15 -5.72
CA ASN A 78 -5.79 12.50 -7.04
C ASN A 78 -4.91 11.81 -8.11
N PRO A 79 -5.41 10.81 -8.86
CA PRO A 79 -4.62 10.11 -9.88
C PRO A 79 -4.16 11.03 -11.02
N ASP A 80 -4.82 12.19 -11.18
CA ASP A 80 -4.53 13.16 -12.23
C ASP A 80 -3.57 14.29 -11.75
N GLU A 81 -3.23 14.34 -10.46
CA GLU A 81 -2.37 15.39 -9.88
C GLU A 81 -0.94 14.89 -9.71
N VAL A 82 -0.03 15.44 -10.53
CA VAL A 82 1.40 15.26 -10.32
C VAL A 82 1.79 16.01 -9.05
N SER A 83 2.13 15.27 -7.99
CA SER A 83 2.72 15.88 -6.79
C SER A 83 4.15 16.31 -7.07
N GLU A 84 4.71 17.24 -6.30
CA GLU A 84 6.12 17.60 -6.39
C GLU A 84 6.89 16.98 -5.20
N ASP A 85 8.10 16.48 -5.42
CA ASP A 85 8.98 16.04 -4.34
C ASP A 85 9.45 17.23 -3.48
N GLN A 86 10.22 16.95 -2.42
CA GLN A 86 10.83 17.98 -1.57
C GLN A 86 11.78 18.93 -2.32
N ARG A 87 12.06 18.68 -3.61
CA ARG A 87 12.93 19.47 -4.48
C ARG A 87 12.13 20.13 -5.62
N GLY A 88 10.79 20.09 -5.59
CA GLY A 88 9.93 20.71 -6.60
C GLY A 88 9.86 19.93 -7.93
N LYS A 89 10.32 18.68 -7.98
CA LYS A 89 10.24 17.85 -9.19
C LYS A 89 8.92 17.07 -9.21
N PRO A 90 8.31 16.88 -10.39
CA PRO A 90 7.22 15.92 -10.59
C PRO A 90 7.53 14.58 -9.92
N TRP A 91 6.82 14.30 -8.84
CA TRP A 91 6.82 13.07 -8.07
C TRP A 91 5.43 12.47 -8.18
N THR A 92 5.30 11.46 -9.02
CA THR A 92 4.05 10.75 -9.15
C THR A 92 3.87 9.85 -7.94
N TYR A 93 3.06 10.30 -6.98
CA TYR A 93 2.41 9.45 -5.99
C TYR A 93 1.34 8.53 -6.64
N ALA A 94 1.45 8.28 -7.95
CA ALA A 94 0.45 7.57 -8.75
C ALA A 94 0.50 6.05 -8.56
N GLU A 95 1.42 5.55 -7.75
CA GLU A 95 1.61 4.12 -7.56
C GLU A 95 0.76 3.64 -6.38
N PHE A 96 -0.17 2.71 -6.64
CA PHE A 96 -0.96 2.08 -5.59
C PHE A 96 -0.04 1.31 -4.66
N ARG A 97 0.00 1.71 -3.39
CA ARG A 97 0.68 0.91 -2.38
C ARG A 97 -0.29 -0.14 -1.88
N ARG A 98 0.09 -1.39 -2.06
CA ARG A 98 -0.68 -2.55 -1.61
C ARG A 98 0.02 -3.16 -0.42
N LEU A 99 -0.74 -3.46 0.62
CA LEU A 99 -0.25 -4.06 1.85
C LEU A 99 -1.17 -5.22 2.21
N ILE A 100 -0.62 -6.41 2.40
CA ILE A 100 -1.35 -7.56 2.89
C ILE A 100 -0.75 -8.02 4.22
N THR A 101 -1.60 -8.30 5.19
CA THR A 101 -1.20 -8.93 6.45
C THR A 101 -1.70 -10.36 6.46
N GLU A 102 -0.79 -11.32 6.54
CA GLU A 102 -1.07 -12.76 6.54
C GLU A 102 -0.10 -13.44 7.51
N SER A 103 -0.60 -14.31 8.39
CA SER A 103 0.22 -15.23 9.20
C SER A 103 1.36 -14.58 10.00
N GLY A 104 1.16 -13.37 10.53
CA GLY A 104 2.18 -12.66 11.31
C GLY A 104 3.23 -11.91 10.48
N GLU A 105 3.09 -11.89 9.16
CA GLU A 105 3.90 -11.09 8.24
C GLU A 105 3.06 -9.97 7.61
N GLN A 106 3.71 -8.85 7.35
CA GLN A 106 3.17 -7.77 6.55
C GLN A 106 3.96 -7.69 5.25
N TRP A 107 3.30 -8.01 4.15
CA TRP A 107 3.84 -7.82 2.82
C TRP A 107 3.39 -6.48 2.28
N SER A 108 4.27 -5.80 1.56
CA SER A 108 3.92 -4.58 0.86
C SER A 108 4.62 -4.49 -0.47
N HIS A 109 3.89 -3.98 -1.45
CA HIS A 109 4.36 -3.76 -2.79
C HIS A 109 3.79 -2.45 -3.28
N ILE A 110 4.66 -1.66 -3.90
CA ILE A 110 4.20 -0.52 -4.68
C ILE A 110 4.00 -1.06 -6.09
N GLU A 111 2.82 -0.86 -6.65
CA GLU A 111 2.51 -1.42 -7.96
C GLU A 111 3.53 -0.98 -9.00
N GLY A 112 4.06 -1.95 -9.75
CA GLY A 112 5.16 -1.67 -10.66
C GLY A 112 6.50 -1.44 -9.96
N ASN A 113 6.68 -1.68 -8.67
CA ASN A 113 8.03 -1.79 -8.16
C ASN A 113 8.64 -3.14 -8.60
N VAL A 114 9.96 -3.21 -8.60
CA VAL A 114 10.71 -4.46 -8.78
C VAL A 114 11.11 -5.06 -7.44
N ILE A 115 10.68 -4.41 -6.35
CA ILE A 115 10.96 -4.73 -4.96
C ILE A 115 9.63 -4.82 -4.20
N GLY A 116 9.36 -5.98 -3.63
CA GLY A 116 8.41 -6.17 -2.54
C GLY A 116 9.15 -6.14 -1.19
N GLN A 117 8.43 -5.77 -0.14
CA GLN A 117 8.93 -5.78 1.22
C GLN A 117 8.08 -6.74 2.06
N VAL A 118 8.73 -7.48 2.95
CA VAL A 118 8.08 -8.30 3.97
C VAL A 118 8.59 -7.84 5.32
N ARG A 119 7.72 -7.62 6.27
CA ARG A 119 8.07 -7.28 7.65
C ARG A 119 7.44 -8.29 8.59
N ASP A 120 8.22 -8.79 9.52
CA ASP A 120 7.71 -9.56 10.64
C ASP A 120 6.91 -8.63 11.57
N LEU A 121 5.63 -8.95 11.84
CA LEU A 121 4.77 -8.15 12.71
C LEU A 121 5.19 -8.22 14.19
N SER A 122 6.02 -9.21 14.57
CA SER A 122 6.64 -9.29 15.89
C SER A 122 7.80 -8.29 16.07
N ALA A 123 8.31 -7.69 14.99
CA ALA A 123 9.41 -6.73 15.06
C ALA A 123 8.98 -5.40 15.73
N PRO A 124 9.85 -4.77 16.54
CA PRO A 124 9.52 -3.58 17.32
C PRO A 124 9.31 -2.31 16.47
N ASP A 125 9.79 -2.28 15.23
CA ASP A 125 9.78 -1.12 14.32
C ASP A 125 8.82 -1.28 13.12
N ARG A 126 7.79 -2.12 13.28
CA ARG A 126 6.77 -2.36 12.26
C ARG A 126 6.09 -1.08 11.76
N ALA A 127 5.75 -1.05 10.47
CA ALA A 127 4.98 0.04 9.89
C ALA A 127 3.51 -0.04 10.32
N ALA A 128 2.92 1.13 10.51
CA ALA A 128 1.55 1.24 10.93
C ALA A 128 0.62 1.27 9.71
N VAL A 129 -0.22 0.24 9.55
CA VAL A 129 -1.15 0.06 8.41
C VAL A 129 -2.56 0.46 8.83
N PRO A 130 -3.17 1.48 8.20
CA PRO A 130 -4.54 1.87 8.49
C PRO A 130 -5.53 0.68 8.43
N ASN A 131 -6.43 0.54 9.41
CA ASN A 131 -7.40 -0.57 9.45
C ASN A 131 -8.84 -0.07 9.65
N ALA A 132 -9.70 -0.33 8.66
CA ALA A 132 -11.10 0.10 8.68
C ALA A 132 -11.94 -0.50 9.83
N ARG A 133 -11.59 -1.70 10.34
CA ARG A 133 -12.29 -2.34 11.47
C ARG A 133 -12.10 -1.58 12.79
N ALA A 134 -10.96 -0.90 12.91
CA ALA A 134 -10.58 -0.17 14.13
C ALA A 134 -11.08 1.29 14.14
N ILE A 135 -11.79 1.74 13.09
CA ILE A 135 -12.36 3.09 13.04
C ILE A 135 -13.30 3.30 14.24
N GLY A 136 -13.02 4.33 15.02
CA GLY A 136 -13.86 4.73 16.14
C GLY A 136 -13.68 3.96 17.44
N LEU A 137 -12.82 2.94 17.44
CA LEU A 137 -12.63 2.05 18.59
C LEU A 137 -11.60 2.58 19.59
N ILE A 138 -10.53 3.18 19.07
CA ILE A 138 -9.37 3.63 19.84
C ILE A 138 -9.19 5.12 19.60
N PRO A 139 -8.89 5.91 20.66
CA PRO A 139 -8.61 7.34 20.62
C PRO A 139 -7.28 7.70 19.94
N GLU A 140 -6.95 7.08 18.80
CA GLU A 140 -5.75 7.30 18.01
C GLU A 140 -6.07 7.04 16.52
N ILE A 141 -5.20 7.46 15.59
CA ILE A 141 -5.35 7.04 14.20
C ILE A 141 -5.18 5.51 14.16
N PRO A 142 -6.18 4.75 13.68
CA PRO A 142 -6.14 3.30 13.71
C PRO A 142 -5.10 2.81 12.72
N THR A 143 -3.90 2.51 13.20
CA THR A 143 -2.79 2.03 12.39
C THR A 143 -2.25 0.72 12.96
N SER A 144 -1.84 -0.22 12.11
CA SER A 144 -1.53 -1.60 12.49
C SER A 144 -0.31 -1.76 13.40
N ALA A 145 0.58 -0.77 13.47
CA ALA A 145 1.71 -0.80 14.39
C ALA A 145 1.26 -0.72 15.85
N ASN A 146 0.07 -0.15 16.06
CA ASN A 146 -0.63 -0.15 17.34
C ASN A 146 -1.55 -1.39 17.50
N LEU A 147 -1.76 -2.19 16.45
CA LEU A 147 -2.76 -3.29 16.34
C LEU A 147 -2.18 -4.62 15.79
N PRO A 148 -1.11 -5.16 16.36
CA PRO A 148 -0.16 -5.99 15.61
C PRO A 148 -0.36 -7.49 15.76
N GLU A 149 -1.21 -7.91 16.70
CA GLU A 149 -1.53 -9.31 16.97
C GLU A 149 -2.89 -9.69 16.36
N MET A 150 -3.46 -8.85 15.49
CA MET A 150 -4.77 -9.11 14.88
C MET A 150 -4.75 -10.11 13.72
N SER A 151 -3.59 -10.64 13.32
CA SER A 151 -3.44 -11.43 12.08
C SER A 151 -3.55 -12.94 12.24
N SER A 152 -3.95 -13.50 13.38
CA SER A 152 -4.28 -14.95 13.41
C SER A 152 -5.13 -15.41 14.58
N GLU A 153 -4.93 -14.91 15.80
CA GLU A 153 -5.70 -15.30 17.00
C GLU A 153 -5.58 -14.15 18.01
N GLY A 154 -6.70 -13.56 18.45
CA GLY A 154 -6.67 -12.49 19.46
C GLY A 154 -7.12 -11.13 18.93
N LEU A 155 -8.43 -10.97 18.96
CA LEU A 155 -9.23 -9.75 18.77
C LEU A 155 -8.56 -8.53 19.42
N LEU A 156 -8.94 -7.31 19.01
CA LEU A 156 -8.58 -5.98 19.57
C LEU A 156 -8.38 -5.88 21.11
N GLN A 157 -8.94 -6.85 21.84
CA GLN A 157 -8.88 -7.09 23.27
C GLN A 157 -7.47 -7.33 23.83
N GLU A 158 -6.61 -8.09 23.15
CA GLU A 158 -5.44 -8.68 23.82
C GLU A 158 -4.29 -7.73 24.14
N ARG A 159 -4.19 -6.56 23.49
CA ARG A 159 -3.12 -5.60 23.82
C ARG A 159 -3.64 -4.38 24.57
N TYR A 160 -4.76 -3.80 24.14
CA TYR A 160 -5.29 -2.60 24.80
C TYR A 160 -5.85 -2.90 26.18
N PHE A 161 -6.41 -4.10 26.42
CA PHE A 161 -6.97 -4.43 27.72
C PHE A 161 -6.00 -5.18 28.62
N ARG A 162 -5.00 -5.87 28.06
CA ARG A 162 -4.01 -6.65 28.83
C ARG A 162 -3.15 -5.79 29.76
N ASP A 163 -2.85 -4.55 29.36
CA ASP A 163 -2.07 -3.62 30.17
C ASP A 163 -2.91 -2.86 31.21
N MET A 164 -4.22 -3.08 31.25
CA MET A 164 -5.12 -2.40 32.19
C MET A 164 -4.97 -2.98 33.59
N ALA A 165 -4.74 -2.10 34.56
CA ALA A 165 -4.69 -2.43 35.97
C ALA A 165 -6.08 -2.55 36.59
N GLN A 166 -7.09 -1.86 36.02
CA GLN A 166 -8.47 -1.95 36.49
C GLN A 166 -9.47 -1.48 35.43
N PHE A 167 -10.72 -1.93 35.59
CA PHE A 167 -11.86 -1.47 34.82
C PHE A 167 -13.00 -1.02 35.73
N GLN A 168 -13.79 -0.07 35.24
CA GLN A 168 -15.04 0.36 35.85
C GLN A 168 -16.11 0.53 34.77
N THR A 169 -17.25 -0.12 34.95
CA THR A 169 -18.45 0.07 34.12
C THR A 169 -19.51 0.80 34.92
N VAL A 170 -20.05 1.90 34.39
CA VAL A 170 -21.14 2.65 35.02
C VAL A 170 -22.23 3.00 33.98
N PRO A 171 -23.49 3.16 34.41
CA PRO A 171 -24.53 3.72 33.55
C PRO A 171 -24.15 5.11 33.05
N GLY A 172 -24.29 5.33 31.76
CA GLY A 172 -24.12 6.61 31.09
C GLY A 172 -25.45 7.35 30.85
N PRO A 173 -25.39 8.54 30.24
CA PRO A 173 -26.59 9.26 29.82
C PRO A 173 -27.36 8.48 28.76
N GLU A 174 -28.68 8.69 28.69
CA GLU A 174 -29.54 8.18 27.61
C GLU A 174 -29.46 6.65 27.39
N GLY A 175 -29.28 5.88 28.48
CA GLY A 175 -29.20 4.43 28.43
C GLY A 175 -27.89 3.87 27.86
N LYS A 176 -26.88 4.73 27.64
CA LYS A 176 -25.54 4.29 27.24
C LYS A 176 -24.76 3.71 28.41
N LEU A 177 -23.66 3.03 28.13
CA LEU A 177 -22.73 2.51 29.15
C LEU A 177 -21.40 3.23 29.03
N VAL A 178 -20.82 3.60 30.17
CA VAL A 178 -19.48 4.18 30.23
C VAL A 178 -18.55 3.14 30.83
N VAL A 179 -17.57 2.70 30.05
CA VAL A 179 -16.49 1.82 30.52
C VAL A 179 -15.21 2.63 30.61
N THR A 180 -14.54 2.56 31.75
CA THR A 180 -13.24 3.21 31.97
C THR A 180 -12.21 2.13 32.30
N GLY A 181 -11.08 2.12 31.60
CA GLY A 181 -9.92 1.31 31.91
C GLY A 181 -8.75 2.20 32.35
N GLU A 182 -8.04 1.81 33.40
CA GLU A 182 -6.82 2.50 33.83
C GLU A 182 -5.61 1.60 33.62
N ARG A 183 -4.61 2.12 32.90
CA ARG A 183 -3.33 1.45 32.70
C ARG A 183 -2.43 1.65 33.91
N GLY A 184 -1.49 0.74 34.16
CA GLY A 184 -0.59 0.80 35.32
C GLY A 184 0.30 2.06 35.40
N ASP A 185 0.44 2.81 34.30
CA ASP A 185 1.15 4.09 34.23
C ASP A 185 0.24 5.32 34.42
N GLY A 186 -1.03 5.12 34.81
CA GLY A 186 -2.01 6.18 35.09
C GLY A 186 -2.70 6.77 33.85
N VAL A 187 -2.47 6.22 32.66
CA VAL A 187 -3.25 6.58 31.47
C VAL A 187 -4.65 5.99 31.57
N LEU A 188 -5.67 6.83 31.41
CA LEU A 188 -7.08 6.40 31.42
C LEU A 188 -7.61 6.28 29.99
N PHE A 189 -8.38 5.24 29.75
CA PHE A 189 -9.18 5.07 28.54
C PHE A 189 -10.64 5.02 28.92
N ARG A 190 -11.50 5.73 28.17
CA ARG A 190 -12.94 5.79 28.42
C ARG A 190 -13.71 5.54 27.14
N TRP A 191 -14.68 4.63 27.20
CA TRP A 191 -15.58 4.30 26.10
C TRP A 191 -17.02 4.59 26.49
N ILE A 192 -17.77 5.25 25.61
CA ILE A 192 -19.23 5.38 25.69
C ILE A 192 -19.83 4.40 24.68
N LEU A 193 -20.40 3.32 25.19
CA LEU A 193 -20.96 2.21 24.42
C LEU A 193 -22.47 2.33 24.30
N ASP A 194 -23.00 1.92 23.15
CA ASP A 194 -24.44 1.89 22.88
C ASP A 194 -24.98 0.45 22.90
N PRO A 195 -25.66 0.00 23.98
CA PRO A 195 -26.20 -1.35 24.07
C PRO A 195 -27.19 -1.69 22.95
N ASP A 196 -27.95 -0.70 22.46
CA ASP A 196 -28.95 -0.89 21.39
C ASP A 196 -28.30 -1.07 20.01
N ARG A 197 -26.99 -0.76 19.91
CA ARG A 197 -26.19 -0.91 18.70
C ARG A 197 -25.05 -1.89 18.92
N GLU A 198 -25.35 -3.00 19.60
CA GLU A 198 -24.40 -4.09 19.81
C GLU A 198 -23.12 -3.60 20.51
N PHE A 199 -23.27 -2.71 21.48
CA PHE A 199 -22.17 -2.06 22.22
C PHE A 199 -21.19 -1.27 21.34
N ALA A 200 -21.66 -0.72 20.21
CA ALA A 200 -20.87 0.17 19.37
C ALA A 200 -20.29 1.36 20.19
N PRO A 201 -18.97 1.65 20.09
CA PRO A 201 -18.35 2.76 20.79
C PRO A 201 -18.67 4.08 20.07
N LEU A 202 -19.57 4.87 20.65
CA LEU A 202 -19.95 6.20 20.16
C LEU A 202 -18.85 7.23 20.43
N VAL A 203 -18.16 7.08 21.56
CA VAL A 203 -17.02 7.90 21.95
C VAL A 203 -15.95 7.01 22.55
N ALA A 204 -14.70 7.23 22.16
CA ALA A 204 -13.52 6.66 22.79
C ALA A 204 -12.55 7.78 23.16
N GLU A 205 -12.00 7.77 24.38
CA GLU A 205 -11.12 8.81 24.89
C GLU A 205 -9.87 8.20 25.53
N ARG A 206 -8.72 8.84 25.32
CA ARG A 206 -7.47 8.60 26.02
C ARG A 206 -7.11 9.85 26.79
N ILE A 207 -6.98 9.71 28.10
CA ILE A 207 -6.78 10.81 29.04
C ILE A 207 -5.43 10.59 29.73
N VAL A 208 -4.52 11.53 29.52
CA VAL A 208 -3.19 11.54 30.14
C VAL A 208 -3.12 12.71 31.12
N ARG A 209 -2.97 12.40 32.40
CA ARG A 209 -2.74 13.43 33.43
C ARG A 209 -1.31 13.94 33.33
N ARG A 210 -1.13 15.26 33.27
CA ARG A 210 0.19 15.89 33.20
C ARG A 210 0.70 16.21 34.59
N GLU A 211 2.01 16.05 34.80
CA GLU A 211 2.68 16.43 36.06
C GLU A 211 2.49 17.91 36.40
N SER A 212 2.42 18.77 35.39
CA SER A 212 2.19 20.21 35.55
C SER A 212 0.74 20.59 35.95
N GLY A 213 -0.13 19.60 36.14
CA GLY A 213 -1.57 19.78 36.29
C GLY A 213 -2.29 19.84 34.94
N GLY A 214 -3.55 19.39 34.96
CA GLY A 214 -4.41 19.28 33.78
C GLY A 214 -4.34 17.92 33.07
N GLU A 215 -5.23 17.74 32.11
CA GLU A 215 -5.39 16.51 31.34
C GLU A 215 -5.18 16.78 29.85
N PHE A 216 -4.48 15.89 29.17
CA PHE A 216 -4.45 15.82 27.72
C PHE A 216 -5.45 14.75 27.29
N VAL A 217 -6.44 15.14 26.50
CA VAL A 217 -7.51 14.26 26.06
C VAL A 217 -7.47 14.11 24.54
N THR A 218 -7.20 12.89 24.08
CA THR A 218 -7.51 12.51 22.70
C THR A 218 -8.89 11.86 22.69
N ARG A 219 -9.78 12.34 21.83
CA ARG A 219 -11.17 11.88 21.75
C ARG A 219 -11.51 11.51 20.31
N VAL A 220 -12.09 10.33 20.12
CA VAL A 220 -12.77 9.95 18.89
C VAL A 220 -14.28 9.96 19.12
N ALA A 221 -15.02 10.66 18.27
CA ALA A 221 -16.47 10.55 18.19
C ALA A 221 -16.88 9.84 16.90
N THR A 222 -17.75 8.84 16.99
CA THR A 222 -18.03 7.91 15.89
C THR A 222 -19.51 7.84 15.58
N ASN A 223 -19.84 8.01 14.30
CA ASN A 223 -21.18 7.85 13.76
C ASN A 223 -21.33 6.48 13.11
N TYR A 224 -22.42 5.79 13.43
CA TYR A 224 -22.74 4.45 12.95
C TYR A 224 -24.00 4.45 12.10
N ALA A 225 -24.02 3.54 11.12
CA ALA A 225 -25.21 3.16 10.39
C ALA A 225 -25.26 1.63 10.22
N GLN A 226 -26.41 1.12 9.80
CA GLN A 226 -26.50 -0.26 9.37
C GLN A 226 -25.97 -0.40 7.94
N VAL A 227 -25.02 -1.32 7.75
CA VAL A 227 -24.50 -1.77 6.46
C VAL A 227 -24.73 -3.28 6.40
N ASP A 228 -25.49 -3.75 5.41
CA ASP A 228 -25.88 -5.16 5.28
C ASP A 228 -26.44 -5.77 6.59
N GLY A 229 -27.25 -4.99 7.31
CA GLY A 229 -27.90 -5.41 8.56
C GLY A 229 -27.03 -5.36 9.82
N ARG A 230 -25.80 -4.84 9.73
CA ARG A 230 -24.84 -4.78 10.85
C ARG A 230 -24.40 -3.35 11.14
N TRP A 231 -24.15 -3.01 12.40
CA TRP A 231 -23.71 -1.67 12.78
C TRP A 231 -22.23 -1.42 12.44
N PHE A 232 -21.97 -0.50 11.52
CA PHE A 232 -20.62 -0.17 11.05
C PHE A 232 -20.35 1.34 11.14
N PRO A 233 -19.11 1.78 11.48
CA PRO A 233 -18.79 3.19 11.57
C PRO A 233 -18.73 3.77 10.17
N LEU A 234 -19.42 4.87 9.92
CA LEU A 234 -19.35 5.59 8.65
C LEU A 234 -18.46 6.83 8.74
N ARG A 235 -18.34 7.41 9.93
CA ARG A 235 -17.49 8.58 10.16
C ARG A 235 -16.95 8.55 11.57
N ALA A 236 -15.68 8.87 11.73
CA ALA A 236 -15.06 9.05 13.04
C ALA A 236 -14.19 10.32 13.01
N GLU A 237 -14.30 11.12 14.06
CA GLU A 237 -13.58 12.38 14.19
C GLU A 237 -12.66 12.33 15.41
N ILE A 238 -11.36 12.46 15.17
CA ILE A 238 -10.32 12.50 16.19
C ILE A 238 -10.03 13.96 16.52
N SER A 239 -10.09 14.27 17.81
CA SER A 239 -9.74 15.57 18.35
C SER A 239 -8.74 15.45 19.50
N ASN A 240 -7.81 16.39 19.57
CA ASN A 240 -6.88 16.55 20.69
C ASN A 240 -7.24 17.82 21.45
N ASN A 241 -7.59 17.70 22.73
CA ASN A 241 -8.03 18.81 23.58
C ASN A 241 -9.14 19.66 22.94
N GLY A 242 -10.08 19.01 22.24
CA GLY A 242 -11.20 19.66 21.55
C GLY A 242 -10.87 20.24 20.18
N VAL A 243 -9.62 20.20 19.72
CA VAL A 243 -9.24 20.60 18.36
C VAL A 243 -9.36 19.38 17.45
N SER A 244 -10.24 19.45 16.44
CA SER A 244 -10.36 18.41 15.40
C SER A 244 -9.04 18.33 14.62
N GLU A 245 -8.47 17.13 14.53
CA GLU A 245 -7.22 16.89 13.81
C GLU A 245 -7.40 15.96 12.62
N TRP A 246 -8.26 14.96 12.76
CA TRP A 246 -8.44 13.94 11.72
C TRP A 246 -9.91 13.54 11.59
N VAL A 247 -10.36 13.38 10.36
CA VAL A 247 -11.69 12.84 10.05
C VAL A 247 -11.52 11.61 9.17
N MET A 248 -12.01 10.48 9.65
CA MET A 248 -12.12 9.24 8.89
C MET A 248 -13.54 9.13 8.35
N THR A 249 -13.68 8.86 7.05
CA THR A 249 -14.99 8.70 6.41
C THR A 249 -15.00 7.44 5.56
N VAL A 250 -15.97 6.56 5.79
CA VAL A 250 -16.26 5.41 4.94
C VAL A 250 -17.21 5.87 3.84
N THR A 251 -16.74 5.82 2.60
CA THR A 251 -17.51 6.23 1.42
C THR A 251 -18.29 5.07 0.83
N HIS A 252 -17.81 3.84 1.03
CA HIS A 252 -18.47 2.62 0.60
C HIS A 252 -18.10 1.46 1.52
N ALA A 253 -19.07 0.59 1.81
CA ALA A 253 -18.83 -0.66 2.52
C ALA A 253 -19.83 -1.72 2.05
N GLU A 254 -19.34 -2.92 1.83
CA GLU A 254 -20.15 -4.10 1.49
C GLU A 254 -19.59 -5.35 2.17
N PHE A 255 -20.48 -6.21 2.65
CA PHE A 255 -20.13 -7.39 3.43
C PHE A 255 -20.63 -8.68 2.76
N ASP A 256 -19.84 -9.74 2.88
CA ASP A 256 -20.17 -11.13 2.57
C ASP A 256 -20.79 -11.35 1.19
N ARG A 257 -20.28 -10.64 0.17
CA ARG A 257 -20.79 -10.77 -1.20
C ARG A 257 -20.23 -12.04 -1.86
N PRO A 258 -20.99 -12.70 -2.75
CA PRO A 258 -20.52 -13.90 -3.45
C PRO A 258 -19.29 -13.68 -4.35
N TYR A 259 -19.00 -12.43 -4.73
CA TYR A 259 -17.84 -12.06 -5.55
C TYR A 259 -16.63 -11.61 -4.73
N HIS A 260 -16.75 -11.50 -3.40
CA HIS A 260 -15.59 -11.27 -2.57
C HIS A 260 -14.69 -12.51 -2.58
N PRO A 261 -13.36 -12.35 -2.63
CA PRO A 261 -12.47 -13.49 -2.57
C PRO A 261 -12.53 -14.16 -1.19
N ASP A 262 -12.63 -15.49 -1.18
CA ASP A 262 -12.61 -16.30 0.06
C ASP A 262 -11.17 -16.49 0.60
N THR A 263 -10.14 -16.05 -0.12
CA THR A 263 -8.72 -16.02 0.26
C THR A 263 -8.01 -14.84 -0.40
N LEU A 264 -7.04 -14.22 0.28
CA LEU A 264 -6.20 -13.17 -0.31
C LEU A 264 -4.83 -13.76 -0.71
N HIS A 265 -4.67 -14.17 -1.96
CA HIS A 265 -3.38 -14.67 -2.45
C HIS A 265 -2.38 -13.53 -2.64
N ILE A 266 -1.22 -13.58 -1.97
CA ILE A 266 -0.20 -12.51 -1.95
C ILE A 266 0.10 -11.98 -3.36
N GLY A 267 0.40 -12.86 -4.31
CA GLY A 267 0.77 -12.46 -5.68
C GLY A 267 -0.32 -11.67 -6.40
N GLU A 268 -1.56 -12.14 -6.32
CA GLU A 268 -2.72 -11.49 -6.93
C GLU A 268 -3.12 -10.20 -6.21
N ALA A 269 -3.17 -10.25 -4.88
CA ALA A 269 -3.57 -9.13 -4.02
C ALA A 269 -2.60 -7.94 -4.13
N LEU A 270 -1.28 -8.22 -4.10
CA LEU A 270 -0.23 -7.23 -4.22
C LEU A 270 0.13 -6.89 -5.67
N GLN A 271 -0.43 -7.60 -6.64
CA GLN A 271 -0.08 -7.49 -8.06
C GLN A 271 1.44 -7.61 -8.28
N MET A 272 2.05 -8.56 -7.56
CA MET A 272 3.47 -8.84 -7.67
C MET A 272 3.70 -9.88 -8.76
N LEU A 273 4.64 -9.60 -9.65
CA LEU A 273 5.03 -10.54 -10.69
C LEU A 273 6.09 -11.52 -10.17
N PRO A 274 6.09 -12.79 -10.61
CA PRO A 274 7.21 -13.69 -10.39
C PRO A 274 8.54 -13.06 -10.83
N GLY A 275 9.61 -13.29 -10.06
CA GLY A 275 10.90 -12.63 -10.21
C GLY A 275 11.05 -11.31 -9.43
N THR A 276 10.00 -10.80 -8.79
CA THR A 276 10.08 -9.60 -7.94
C THR A 276 11.06 -9.83 -6.78
N ASN A 277 11.92 -8.87 -6.47
CA ASN A 277 12.88 -9.02 -5.37
C ASN A 277 12.18 -8.76 -4.05
N ILE A 278 12.41 -9.61 -3.06
CA ILE A 278 11.81 -9.48 -1.74
C ILE A 278 12.88 -9.10 -0.73
N MET A 279 12.67 -7.96 -0.09
CA MET A 279 13.43 -7.54 1.08
C MET A 279 12.63 -7.89 2.33
N ARG A 280 13.12 -8.87 3.10
CA ARG A 280 12.48 -9.23 4.37
C ARG A 280 13.20 -8.55 5.53
N GLN A 281 12.43 -7.87 6.37
CA GLN A 281 12.87 -7.29 7.62
C GLN A 281 12.49 -8.20 8.77
N THR A 282 13.48 -8.62 9.54
CA THR A 282 13.33 -9.45 10.75
C THR A 282 13.79 -8.66 11.98
N SER A 283 13.57 -9.21 13.17
CA SER A 283 14.10 -8.64 14.43
C SER A 283 15.63 -8.53 14.45
N ALA A 284 16.34 -9.35 13.67
CA ALA A 284 17.81 -9.31 13.54
C ALA A 284 18.29 -8.34 12.44
N GLY A 285 17.38 -7.64 11.75
CA GLY A 285 17.67 -6.76 10.62
C GLY A 285 17.18 -7.31 9.28
N TRP A 286 17.71 -6.76 8.19
CA TRP A 286 17.34 -7.15 6.83
C TRP A 286 17.95 -8.50 6.45
N SER A 287 17.13 -9.41 5.92
CA SER A 287 17.57 -10.71 5.42
C SER A 287 18.39 -10.59 4.14
N ALA A 288 18.99 -11.70 3.73
CA ALA A 288 19.46 -11.88 2.37
C ALA A 288 18.32 -11.61 1.36
N PRO A 289 18.63 -11.11 0.16
CA PRO A 289 17.64 -10.91 -0.91
C PRO A 289 16.94 -12.23 -1.24
N MET A 290 15.63 -12.15 -1.48
CA MET A 290 14.80 -13.26 -1.93
C MET A 290 14.10 -12.90 -3.23
N ILE A 291 13.52 -13.88 -3.90
CA ILE A 291 12.82 -13.73 -5.17
C ILE A 291 11.41 -14.29 -5.01
N PHE A 292 10.41 -13.51 -5.40
CA PHE A 292 9.03 -13.94 -5.39
C PHE A 292 8.77 -14.89 -6.55
N ASP A 293 8.14 -16.04 -6.31
CA ASP A 293 7.83 -17.01 -7.36
C ASP A 293 6.39 -16.90 -7.91
N GLY A 294 5.56 -16.06 -7.30
CA GLY A 294 4.13 -15.96 -7.57
C GLY A 294 3.27 -16.26 -6.35
N GLU A 295 3.80 -17.03 -5.40
CA GLU A 295 3.12 -17.44 -4.18
C GLU A 295 3.92 -17.05 -2.93
N MET A 296 5.24 -17.28 -2.93
CA MET A 296 6.12 -17.07 -1.79
C MET A 296 7.48 -16.47 -2.16
N ALA A 297 8.25 -16.10 -1.15
CA ALA A 297 9.62 -15.61 -1.32
C ALA A 297 10.62 -16.76 -1.20
N LEU A 298 11.41 -16.97 -2.25
CA LEU A 298 12.42 -18.02 -2.34
C LEU A 298 13.84 -17.44 -2.18
N PRO A 299 14.79 -18.20 -1.62
CA PRO A 299 16.21 -17.87 -1.73
C PRO A 299 16.63 -17.73 -3.20
N VAL A 300 17.53 -16.80 -3.51
CA VAL A 300 18.03 -16.57 -4.88
C VAL A 300 18.52 -17.85 -5.56
N SER A 301 19.23 -18.72 -4.83
CA SER A 301 19.74 -19.98 -5.37
C SER A 301 18.64 -20.91 -5.86
N GLU A 302 17.51 -20.96 -5.16
CA GLU A 302 16.36 -21.80 -5.52
C GLU A 302 15.62 -21.22 -6.72
N ALA A 303 15.39 -19.90 -6.72
CA ALA A 303 14.77 -19.21 -7.85
C ALA A 303 15.55 -19.39 -9.16
N VAL A 304 16.89 -19.43 -9.11
CA VAL A 304 17.75 -19.71 -10.28
C VAL A 304 17.52 -21.12 -10.82
N GLU A 305 17.38 -22.12 -9.96
CA GLU A 305 17.11 -23.50 -10.40
C GLU A 305 15.71 -23.64 -11.01
N LEU A 306 14.71 -22.97 -10.42
CA LEU A 306 13.37 -22.92 -10.99
C LEU A 306 13.29 -22.16 -12.32
N GLU A 307 14.10 -21.10 -12.51
CA GLU A 307 14.19 -20.42 -13.80
C GLU A 307 14.82 -21.33 -14.87
N LYS A 308 15.92 -22.03 -14.53
CA LYS A 308 16.60 -22.96 -15.46
C LYS A 308 15.69 -24.09 -15.94
N THR A 309 14.80 -24.56 -15.07
CA THR A 309 13.82 -25.60 -15.39
C THR A 309 12.58 -25.05 -16.09
N GLY A 310 12.46 -23.72 -16.23
CA GLY A 310 11.32 -23.05 -16.86
C GLY A 310 10.05 -23.04 -16.02
N ILE A 311 10.13 -23.43 -14.74
CA ILE A 311 9.00 -23.39 -13.80
C ILE A 311 8.73 -21.96 -13.37
N LEU A 312 9.81 -21.19 -13.12
CA LEU A 312 9.71 -19.78 -12.75
C LEU A 312 9.96 -18.89 -13.97
N ASP A 313 8.95 -18.15 -14.40
CA ASP A 313 9.11 -17.12 -15.42
C ASP A 313 9.59 -15.82 -14.79
N THR A 314 10.91 -15.59 -14.84
CA THR A 314 11.51 -14.32 -14.43
C THR A 314 11.78 -13.38 -15.60
N SER A 315 11.16 -13.55 -16.77
CA SER A 315 11.47 -12.76 -17.97
C SER A 315 11.50 -11.24 -17.72
N ALA A 316 10.58 -10.71 -16.92
CA ALA A 316 10.54 -9.30 -16.51
C ALA A 316 11.75 -8.85 -15.65
N PHE A 317 12.46 -9.78 -15.02
CA PHE A 317 13.52 -9.53 -14.03
C PHE A 317 14.80 -10.38 -14.21
N ARG A 318 14.94 -11.12 -15.31
CA ARG A 318 16.02 -12.10 -15.55
C ARG A 318 17.42 -11.50 -15.37
N SER A 319 17.64 -10.29 -15.89
CA SER A 319 18.93 -9.60 -15.75
C SER A 319 19.31 -9.35 -14.28
N ARG A 320 18.31 -9.18 -13.41
CA ARG A 320 18.49 -8.94 -11.98
C ARG A 320 18.73 -10.24 -11.23
N LEU A 321 18.00 -11.30 -11.56
CA LEU A 321 18.25 -12.63 -11.02
C LEU A 321 19.69 -13.09 -11.33
N ALA A 322 20.15 -12.89 -12.58
CA ALA A 322 21.53 -13.18 -12.98
C ALA A 322 22.57 -12.35 -12.19
N TYR A 323 22.30 -11.08 -11.91
CA TYR A 323 23.17 -10.23 -11.08
C TYR A 323 23.32 -10.81 -9.67
N TRP A 324 22.22 -11.13 -8.99
CA TRP A 324 22.27 -11.70 -7.64
C TRP A 324 22.86 -13.11 -7.59
N ALA A 325 22.61 -13.93 -8.61
CA ALA A 325 23.19 -15.26 -8.73
C ALA A 325 24.72 -15.23 -8.87
N SER A 326 25.26 -14.17 -9.48
CA SER A 326 26.70 -13.99 -9.65
C SER A 326 27.43 -13.54 -8.37
N ASP A 327 26.71 -13.01 -7.38
CA ASP A 327 27.28 -12.43 -6.15
C ASP A 327 27.04 -13.34 -4.93
N THR A 328 27.73 -14.49 -4.93
CA THR A 328 27.61 -15.57 -3.92
C THR A 328 28.36 -15.29 -2.60
N LYS A 329 28.85 -14.07 -2.35
CA LYS A 329 29.73 -13.75 -1.19
C LYS A 329 29.16 -12.77 -0.18
N GLY A 330 27.84 -12.76 0.04
CA GLY A 330 27.23 -12.26 1.29
C GLY A 330 27.47 -10.78 1.63
N ALA A 331 28.00 -9.98 0.71
CA ALA A 331 28.09 -8.54 0.88
C ALA A 331 26.75 -7.92 0.45
N HIS A 332 26.19 -7.05 1.28
CA HIS A 332 25.12 -6.16 0.84
C HIS A 332 25.59 -5.47 -0.44
N PRO A 333 24.83 -5.52 -1.55
CA PRO A 333 25.25 -4.88 -2.78
C PRO A 333 25.48 -3.41 -2.46
N LYS A 334 26.63 -2.87 -2.90
CA LYS A 334 26.72 -1.43 -3.09
C LYS A 334 25.51 -1.06 -3.93
N PRO A 335 24.67 -0.09 -3.51
CA PRO A 335 23.54 0.32 -4.32
C PRO A 335 24.08 0.57 -5.70
N LEU A 336 23.55 -0.16 -6.71
CA LEU A 336 23.86 0.06 -8.11
C LEU A 336 23.94 1.58 -8.28
N ALA A 337 25.14 2.08 -8.59
CA ALA A 337 25.39 3.50 -8.68
C ALA A 337 24.36 4.02 -9.68
N SER A 338 23.41 4.77 -9.12
CA SER A 338 22.09 5.11 -9.64
C SER A 338 21.02 3.98 -9.59
N PHE A 339 20.23 4.05 -8.52
CA PHE A 339 18.82 3.65 -8.51
C PHE A 339 18.03 4.30 -9.68
N GLU A 340 18.60 5.37 -10.27
CA GLU A 340 18.15 6.08 -11.49
C GLU A 340 18.57 5.45 -12.84
N GLU A 341 19.66 4.64 -12.98
CA GLU A 341 20.03 4.03 -14.28
C GLU A 341 19.32 2.68 -14.50
N ASN A 342 18.93 1.95 -13.46
CA ASN A 342 18.10 0.74 -13.64
C ASN A 342 16.59 1.02 -13.71
N THR A 343 16.17 2.24 -13.44
CA THR A 343 14.87 2.76 -13.87
C THR A 343 14.85 3.09 -15.38
N GLN A 344 16.00 3.02 -16.07
CA GLN A 344 16.13 3.21 -17.53
C GLN A 344 16.22 1.92 -18.36
N LEU A 345 16.00 0.73 -17.76
CA LEU A 345 15.21 -0.26 -18.50
C LEU A 345 13.83 0.36 -18.62
N LYS A 346 13.64 1.17 -19.68
CA LYS A 346 12.39 1.81 -20.07
C LYS A 346 11.34 0.72 -20.19
N ARG A 347 10.73 0.49 -19.05
CA ARG A 347 9.43 -0.07 -18.85
C ARG A 347 8.47 0.52 -19.87
N ILE A 348 7.88 -0.35 -20.69
CA ILE A 348 6.56 -0.13 -21.27
C ILE A 348 5.50 -0.68 -20.28
N PRO A 349 5.59 -0.37 -18.98
CA PRO A 349 4.40 -0.14 -18.15
C PRO A 349 4.62 1.06 -17.20
N GLY A 350 3.71 2.00 -16.99
CA GLY A 350 2.28 1.80 -16.76
C GLY A 350 1.31 2.37 -17.78
N ARG A 351 1.72 3.11 -18.83
CA ARG A 351 0.72 3.72 -19.74
C ARG A 351 -0.27 2.74 -20.40
N TRP A 352 0.16 1.55 -20.80
CA TRP A 352 -0.73 0.53 -21.39
C TRP A 352 -1.63 -0.13 -20.34
N GLU A 353 -1.12 -0.27 -19.12
CA GLU A 353 -1.83 -0.84 -17.99
C GLU A 353 -2.84 0.16 -17.41
N ASP A 354 -2.46 1.42 -17.25
CA ASP A 354 -3.31 2.56 -16.93
C ASP A 354 -4.41 2.72 -17.97
N TYR A 355 -4.06 2.63 -19.26
CA TYR A 355 -5.03 2.63 -20.35
C TYR A 355 -6.00 1.45 -20.21
N THR A 356 -5.51 0.23 -19.99
CA THR A 356 -6.35 -0.97 -19.84
C THR A 356 -7.25 -0.87 -18.60
N ARG A 357 -6.75 -0.34 -17.50
CA ARG A 357 -7.49 -0.11 -16.25
C ARG A 357 -8.57 0.97 -16.43
N ALA A 358 -8.21 2.10 -17.03
CA ALA A 358 -9.16 3.14 -17.39
C ALA A 358 -10.23 2.59 -18.34
N PHE A 359 -9.84 1.76 -19.30
CA PHE A 359 -10.76 1.08 -20.22
C PHE A 359 -11.72 0.15 -19.47
N ILE A 360 -11.22 -0.69 -18.55
CA ILE A 360 -12.06 -1.57 -17.71
C ILE A 360 -13.10 -0.76 -16.92
N ARG A 361 -12.67 0.37 -16.33
CA ARG A 361 -13.51 1.25 -15.52
C ARG A 361 -14.57 1.96 -16.36
N VAL A 362 -14.15 2.67 -17.41
CA VAL A 362 -15.00 3.47 -18.28
C VAL A 362 -16.07 2.61 -18.95
N TYR A 363 -15.71 1.41 -19.40
CA TYR A 363 -16.62 0.53 -20.11
C TYR A 363 -17.31 -0.50 -19.21
N ARG A 364 -17.01 -0.51 -17.90
CA ARG A 364 -17.56 -1.42 -16.88
C ARG A 364 -17.54 -2.88 -17.34
N LEU A 365 -16.34 -3.38 -17.61
CA LEU A 365 -16.17 -4.77 -18.01
C LEU A 365 -16.58 -5.72 -16.88
N ASN A 366 -17.27 -6.80 -17.24
CA ASN A 366 -17.57 -7.88 -16.29
C ASN A 366 -16.31 -8.71 -15.99
N PRO A 367 -16.31 -9.62 -14.99
CA PRO A 367 -15.11 -10.37 -14.61
C PRO A 367 -14.46 -11.17 -15.76
N GLU A 368 -15.27 -11.79 -16.63
CA GLU A 368 -14.76 -12.55 -17.78
C GLU A 368 -14.09 -11.63 -18.82
N GLN A 369 -14.72 -10.49 -19.13
CA GLN A 369 -14.18 -9.47 -20.03
C GLN A 369 -12.90 -8.85 -19.45
N THR A 370 -12.86 -8.59 -18.14
CA THR A 370 -11.69 -8.07 -17.43
C THR A 370 -10.53 -9.05 -17.51
N GLY A 371 -10.77 -10.35 -17.28
CA GLY A 371 -9.74 -11.38 -17.46
C GLY A 371 -9.16 -11.41 -18.87
N LYS A 372 -10.02 -11.30 -19.90
CA LYS A 372 -9.59 -11.21 -21.31
C LYS A 372 -8.81 -9.93 -21.62
N ALA A 373 -9.20 -8.80 -21.04
CA ALA A 373 -8.49 -7.52 -21.20
C ALA A 373 -7.07 -7.59 -20.63
N TRP A 374 -6.90 -8.17 -19.44
CA TRP A 374 -5.59 -8.38 -18.84
C TRP A 374 -4.75 -9.40 -19.61
N SER A 375 -5.37 -10.43 -20.19
CA SER A 375 -4.68 -11.37 -21.08
C SER A 375 -4.13 -10.68 -22.33
N ALA A 376 -4.95 -9.85 -23.00
CA ALA A 376 -4.54 -9.09 -24.17
C ALA A 376 -3.39 -8.12 -23.85
N LEU A 377 -3.46 -7.45 -22.68
CA LEU A 377 -2.36 -6.62 -22.20
C LEU A 377 -1.07 -7.42 -22.03
N ARG A 378 -1.11 -8.57 -21.35
CA ARG A 378 0.07 -9.42 -21.14
C ARG A 378 0.68 -9.91 -22.44
N GLU A 379 -0.13 -10.32 -23.41
CA GLU A 379 0.36 -10.72 -24.73
C GLU A 379 1.07 -9.56 -25.45
N CYS A 380 0.49 -8.37 -25.42
CA CYS A 380 1.09 -7.18 -26.02
C CYS A 380 2.39 -6.77 -25.30
N GLN A 381 2.41 -6.80 -23.97
CA GLN A 381 3.61 -6.57 -23.16
C GLN A 381 4.71 -7.57 -23.49
N ASN A 382 4.37 -8.85 -23.68
CA ASN A 382 5.33 -9.88 -24.09
C ASN A 382 5.91 -9.62 -25.49
N LYS A 383 5.09 -9.21 -26.46
CA LYS A 383 5.58 -8.79 -27.79
C LYS A 383 6.51 -7.60 -27.69
N ALA A 384 6.13 -6.60 -26.89
CA ALA A 384 6.90 -5.39 -26.67
C ALA A 384 8.24 -5.68 -26.01
N GLN A 385 8.25 -6.55 -24.99
CA GLN A 385 9.46 -6.97 -24.30
C GLN A 385 10.42 -7.72 -25.24
N LYS A 386 9.90 -8.63 -26.08
CA LYS A 386 10.72 -9.31 -27.11
C LYS A 386 11.39 -8.33 -28.06
N HIS A 387 10.67 -7.28 -28.47
CA HIS A 387 11.25 -6.22 -29.33
C HIS A 387 12.34 -5.44 -28.59
N LEU A 388 12.09 -5.06 -27.34
CA LEU A 388 13.09 -4.37 -26.51
C LEU A 388 14.35 -5.22 -26.30
N ASP A 389 14.18 -6.51 -26.01
CA ASP A 389 15.29 -7.43 -25.78
C ASP A 389 16.12 -7.63 -27.05
N ALA A 390 15.47 -7.81 -28.20
CA ALA A 390 16.16 -7.95 -29.49
C ALA A 390 16.94 -6.70 -29.91
N ASN A 391 16.55 -5.52 -29.41
CA ASN A 391 17.17 -4.24 -29.73
C ASN A 391 17.96 -3.66 -28.55
N ARG A 392 18.21 -4.46 -27.50
CA ARG A 392 18.84 -4.02 -26.26
C ARG A 392 20.18 -3.34 -26.47
N ASP A 393 21.04 -3.92 -27.30
CA ASP A 393 22.36 -3.35 -27.60
C ASP A 393 22.23 -2.01 -28.33
N ALA A 394 21.29 -1.89 -29.27
CA ALA A 394 21.05 -0.63 -29.98
C ALA A 394 20.54 0.48 -29.06
N PHE A 395 19.67 0.16 -28.09
CA PHE A 395 19.25 1.12 -27.06
C PHE A 395 20.41 1.52 -26.14
N ARG A 396 21.26 0.56 -25.72
CA ARG A 396 22.44 0.84 -24.90
C ARG A 396 23.41 1.76 -25.64
N ASP A 397 23.68 1.49 -26.91
CA ASP A 397 24.58 2.30 -27.74
C ASP A 397 24.07 3.74 -27.88
N ILE A 398 22.76 3.92 -28.07
CA ILE A 398 22.13 5.25 -28.14
C ILE A 398 22.27 5.99 -26.79
N GLN A 399 22.03 5.31 -25.66
CA GLN A 399 22.18 5.92 -24.34
C GLN A 399 23.63 6.31 -24.05
N GLU A 400 24.59 5.45 -24.41
CA GLU A 400 26.01 5.74 -24.26
C GLU A 400 26.44 6.94 -25.11
N GLN A 401 26.01 7.01 -26.37
CA GLN A 401 26.27 8.14 -27.25
C GLN A 401 25.62 9.44 -26.74
N LYS A 402 24.38 9.38 -26.25
CA LYS A 402 23.72 10.53 -25.60
C LYS A 402 24.45 10.99 -24.34
N ARG A 403 25.00 10.07 -23.54
CA ARG A 403 25.79 10.38 -22.35
C ARG A 403 27.11 11.07 -22.70
N LEU A 404 27.79 10.60 -23.76
CA LEU A 404 29.02 11.20 -24.27
C LEU A 404 28.80 12.60 -24.87
N LEU A 405 27.62 12.86 -25.44
CA LEU A 405 27.23 14.14 -26.02
C LEU A 405 26.57 15.10 -25.00
N SER A 406 26.25 14.63 -23.79
CA SER A 406 25.66 15.47 -22.75
C SER A 406 26.75 16.33 -22.11
N PRO A 407 26.61 17.67 -22.09
CA PRO A 407 27.62 18.55 -21.51
C PRO A 407 27.77 18.27 -20.01
N SER A 408 29.00 17.99 -19.59
CA SER A 408 29.34 17.90 -18.17
C SER A 408 29.03 19.26 -17.52
N LYS A 409 28.33 19.25 -16.38
CA LYS A 409 27.73 20.43 -15.69
C LYS A 409 28.66 21.64 -15.43
N ASN A 410 29.96 21.53 -15.73
CA ASN A 410 30.96 22.57 -15.47
C ASN A 410 31.44 23.34 -16.71
N ASN A 411 30.98 23.02 -17.93
CA ASN A 411 31.37 23.76 -19.14
C ASN A 411 30.18 24.56 -19.70
N SER A 412 30.10 25.83 -19.30
CA SER A 412 29.30 26.85 -19.96
C SER A 412 29.91 27.16 -21.34
N ALA A 413 29.55 26.36 -22.35
CA ALA A 413 29.91 26.61 -23.74
C ALA A 413 28.90 27.58 -24.40
N ASP A 414 29.43 28.51 -25.21
CA ASP A 414 28.66 29.46 -26.02
C ASP A 414 27.76 28.70 -27.03
N PRO A 415 26.43 28.87 -27.02
CA PRO A 415 25.47 28.12 -27.84
C PRO A 415 25.56 28.41 -29.35
N ARG A 416 26.53 29.20 -29.80
CA ARG A 416 26.80 29.50 -31.22
C ARG A 416 28.15 28.99 -31.71
N SER A 417 28.87 28.21 -30.91
CA SER A 417 30.11 27.58 -31.37
C SER A 417 29.83 26.46 -32.39
N PRO A 418 30.70 26.22 -33.38
CA PRO A 418 30.57 25.11 -34.33
C PRO A 418 30.37 23.74 -33.63
N ASP A 419 31.09 23.51 -32.53
CA ASP A 419 31.00 22.28 -31.74
C ASP A 419 29.63 22.08 -31.05
N SER A 420 28.94 23.17 -30.71
CA SER A 420 27.59 23.12 -30.13
C SER A 420 26.51 22.77 -31.15
N ILE A 421 26.69 23.21 -32.40
CA ILE A 421 25.78 22.90 -33.53
C ILE A 421 25.94 21.43 -33.93
N ASP A 422 27.18 20.93 -34.00
CA ASP A 422 27.44 19.51 -34.31
C ASP A 422 26.94 18.58 -33.20
N THR A 423 27.06 18.98 -31.94
CA THR A 423 26.50 18.23 -30.79
C THR A 423 24.97 18.19 -30.86
N SER A 424 24.32 19.31 -31.18
CA SER A 424 22.86 19.40 -31.34
C SER A 424 22.36 18.53 -32.50
N ASN A 425 23.04 18.57 -33.65
CA ASN A 425 22.72 17.73 -34.81
C ASN A 425 22.89 16.24 -34.50
N ASN A 426 23.95 15.86 -33.79
CA ASN A 426 24.16 14.47 -33.38
C ASN A 426 23.10 14.00 -32.37
N LEU A 427 22.69 14.84 -31.42
CA LEU A 427 21.60 14.53 -30.49
C LEU A 427 20.25 14.36 -31.23
N ALA A 428 19.99 15.17 -32.26
CA ALA A 428 18.79 15.04 -33.09
C ALA A 428 18.79 13.72 -33.89
N LEU A 429 19.93 13.33 -34.47
CA LEU A 429 20.07 12.04 -35.15
C LEU A 429 19.88 10.84 -34.20
N LEU A 430 20.38 10.94 -32.96
CA LEU A 430 20.14 9.91 -31.94
C LEU A 430 18.68 9.85 -31.48
N ALA A 431 18.00 11.00 -31.44
CA ALA A 431 16.56 11.05 -31.14
C ALA A 431 15.74 10.39 -32.26
N GLU A 432 16.05 10.67 -33.53
CA GLU A 432 15.38 10.02 -34.67
C GLU A 432 15.60 8.50 -34.68
N ARG A 433 16.83 8.07 -34.36
CA ARG A 433 17.17 6.64 -34.25
C ARG A 433 16.43 5.97 -33.09
N GLU A 434 16.32 6.66 -31.94
CA GLU A 434 15.54 6.18 -30.81
C GLU A 434 14.05 6.07 -31.15
N GLU A 435 13.46 7.09 -31.78
CA GLU A 435 12.07 7.09 -32.21
C GLU A 435 11.77 5.92 -33.15
N ARG A 436 12.67 5.64 -34.10
CA ARG A 436 12.54 4.50 -35.01
C ARG A 436 12.54 3.15 -34.29
N LEU A 437 13.32 3.02 -33.21
CA LEU A 437 13.34 1.81 -32.38
C LEU A 437 12.11 1.69 -31.48
N LEU A 438 11.48 2.81 -31.10
CA LEU A 438 10.27 2.84 -30.29
C LEU A 438 8.98 2.66 -31.12
N ARG A 439 8.97 3.03 -32.41
CA ARG A 439 7.80 2.92 -33.30
C ARG A 439 7.10 1.54 -33.28
N PRO A 440 7.81 0.39 -33.26
CA PRO A 440 7.14 -0.91 -33.17
C PRO A 440 6.31 -1.09 -31.89
N LEU A 441 6.65 -0.38 -30.80
CA LEU A 441 5.86 -0.40 -29.57
C LEU A 441 4.55 0.34 -29.75
N GLU A 442 4.57 1.48 -30.45
CA GLU A 442 3.34 2.22 -30.80
C GLU A 442 2.43 1.40 -31.70
N VAL A 443 3.00 0.63 -32.63
CA VAL A 443 2.26 -0.32 -33.47
C VAL A 443 1.59 -1.39 -32.60
N ILE A 444 2.32 -2.03 -31.69
CA ILE A 444 1.74 -3.01 -30.76
C ILE A 444 0.60 -2.39 -29.95
N PHE A 445 0.74 -1.15 -29.50
CA PHE A 445 -0.32 -0.48 -28.76
C PHE A 445 -1.56 -0.21 -29.62
N ASN A 446 -1.36 0.45 -30.76
CA ASN A 446 -2.45 0.97 -31.60
C ASN A 446 -3.15 -0.12 -32.42
N ASP A 447 -2.40 -1.13 -32.85
CA ASP A 447 -2.88 -2.14 -33.80
C ASP A 447 -3.18 -3.48 -33.12
N ASP A 448 -2.54 -3.80 -31.99
CA ASP A 448 -2.84 -5.03 -31.24
C ASP A 448 -3.67 -4.76 -29.98
N LEU A 449 -3.14 -3.97 -29.02
CA LEU A 449 -3.75 -3.84 -27.70
C LEU A 449 -5.10 -3.12 -27.77
N ARG A 450 -5.13 -1.94 -28.38
CA ARG A 450 -6.34 -1.11 -28.45
C ARG A 450 -7.49 -1.86 -29.17
N PRO A 451 -7.30 -2.46 -30.36
CA PRO A 451 -8.37 -3.20 -31.03
C PRO A 451 -8.81 -4.44 -30.23
N SER A 452 -7.87 -5.14 -29.59
CA SER A 452 -8.19 -6.29 -28.73
C SER A 452 -9.12 -5.88 -27.58
N LEU A 453 -8.84 -4.76 -26.90
CA LEU A 453 -9.70 -4.24 -25.83
C LEU A 453 -11.09 -3.82 -26.35
N PHE A 454 -11.16 -3.08 -27.46
CA PHE A 454 -12.43 -2.67 -28.06
C PHE A 454 -13.28 -3.82 -28.59
N SER A 455 -12.65 -4.95 -28.95
CA SER A 455 -13.35 -6.17 -29.38
C SER A 455 -14.12 -6.86 -28.26
N LEU A 456 -13.74 -6.62 -27.00
CA LEU A 456 -14.39 -7.20 -25.82
C LEU A 456 -15.73 -6.52 -25.49
N LEU A 457 -15.98 -5.34 -26.04
CA LEU A 457 -17.16 -4.52 -25.72
C LEU A 457 -18.41 -5.00 -26.46
N SER A 458 -19.52 -5.06 -25.73
CA SER A 458 -20.83 -5.09 -26.37
C SER A 458 -21.18 -3.74 -27.01
N PRO A 459 -22.09 -3.69 -28.01
CA PRO A 459 -22.53 -2.43 -28.61
C PRO A 459 -23.08 -1.43 -27.58
N ARG A 460 -23.77 -1.93 -26.55
CA ARG A 460 -24.31 -1.12 -25.45
C ARG A 460 -23.20 -0.56 -24.55
N GLN A 461 -22.23 -1.38 -24.15
CA GLN A 461 -21.08 -0.92 -23.36
C GLN A 461 -20.30 0.16 -24.10
N ARG A 462 -20.12 0.02 -25.42
CA ARG A 462 -19.44 1.02 -26.25
C ARG A 462 -20.18 2.37 -26.23
N GLN A 463 -21.49 2.38 -26.48
CA GLN A 463 -22.31 3.59 -26.42
C GLN A 463 -22.32 4.23 -25.03
N ASP A 464 -22.48 3.42 -23.97
CA ASP A 464 -22.52 3.91 -22.60
C ASP A 464 -21.16 4.49 -22.17
N GLY A 465 -20.06 3.86 -22.55
CA GLY A 465 -18.69 4.33 -22.28
C GLY A 465 -18.35 5.62 -23.03
N GLU A 466 -18.68 5.72 -24.32
CA GLU A 466 -18.53 6.97 -25.09
C GLU A 466 -19.34 8.12 -24.49
N ALA A 467 -20.55 7.85 -24.00
CA ALA A 467 -21.38 8.84 -23.32
C ALA A 467 -20.81 9.28 -21.97
N ARG A 468 -20.04 8.43 -21.27
CA ARG A 468 -19.32 8.80 -20.02
C ARG A 468 -18.10 9.67 -20.33
N LEU A 469 -17.35 9.32 -21.36
CA LEU A 469 -16.19 10.11 -21.83
C LEU A 469 -16.62 11.52 -22.27
N ARG A 470 -17.74 11.66 -22.99
CA ARG A 470 -18.27 12.97 -23.40
C ARG A 470 -18.78 13.84 -22.23
N ARG A 471 -19.21 13.22 -21.13
CA ARG A 471 -19.70 13.94 -19.94
C ARG A 471 -18.59 14.39 -19.01
N GLY A 472 -17.36 13.93 -19.21
CA GLY A 472 -16.24 14.20 -18.30
C GLY A 472 -16.35 13.46 -16.97
N ASP A 473 -17.29 12.52 -16.85
CA ASP A 473 -17.52 11.74 -15.62
C ASP A 473 -16.33 10.81 -15.30
N GLU A 474 -15.50 10.49 -16.29
CA GLU A 474 -14.28 9.68 -16.16
C GLU A 474 -13.18 10.14 -17.14
N SER A 475 -12.48 11.24 -16.85
CA SER A 475 -11.42 11.86 -17.69
C SER A 475 -10.08 11.09 -17.76
N GLY A 476 -10.11 9.76 -17.64
CA GLY A 476 -8.91 8.93 -17.47
C GLY A 476 -8.45 8.14 -18.70
N VAL A 477 -9.11 8.24 -19.85
CA VAL A 477 -8.61 7.63 -21.10
C VAL A 477 -7.95 8.76 -21.90
N PRO A 478 -6.62 8.74 -22.11
CA PRO A 478 -5.98 9.71 -23.00
C PRO A 478 -6.66 9.63 -24.36
N GLY A 479 -7.28 10.74 -24.77
CA GLY A 479 -7.84 10.89 -26.11
C GLY A 479 -6.72 10.92 -27.15
N GLU A 480 -7.04 10.36 -28.32
CA GLU A 480 -6.33 10.29 -29.61
C GLU A 480 -4.91 10.84 -29.73
#